data_AF-A0A6J7A616-F1
#
_entry.id   AF-A0A6J7A616-F1
#
_cell.length_a   1.000
_cell.length_b   1.000
_cell.length_c   1.000
_cell.angle_alpha   90.00
_cell.angle_beta   90.00
_cell.angle_gamma   90.00
#
_symmetry.space_group_name_H-M   'P 1'
#
loop_
_entity.id
_entity.type
_entity.pdbx_description
1 polymer ?
#
loop_
_entity_poly.entity_id
_entity_poly.type
_entity_poly.pdbx_seq_one_letter_code
_entity_poly.pdbx_strand_id
1 'polypeptide(L)'
;MDQRDTRHRFKDPISKGATYLIDQLTRENMDQFLSKYLSAGDFLLDLAWNIDANDIIGWAHDHGVIYLNTSLELWDPLMSRNDLFKGWNGRIYDESDPWQFSNFLA
;
A
#
# COMPACT_ATOMS: atom_id res chain seq x y z
N MET A 1 10.17 -6.85 -1.01
CA MET A 1 10.58 -6.51 0.38
C MET A 1 9.79 -7.35 1.37
N ASP A 2 10.46 -7.92 2.38
CA ASP A 2 9.84 -8.71 3.44
C ASP A 2 8.85 -7.85 4.25
N GLN A 3 7.59 -8.29 4.37
CA GLN A 3 6.56 -7.71 5.23
C GLN A 3 6.92 -8.02 6.69
N ARG A 4 8.00 -7.40 7.17
CA ARG A 4 8.56 -7.64 8.49
C ARG A 4 7.60 -7.16 9.56
N ASP A 5 7.41 -7.99 10.58
CA ASP A 5 6.71 -7.60 11.80
C ASP A 5 7.40 -6.38 12.44
N THR A 6 6.72 -5.24 12.35
CA THR A 6 7.21 -3.96 12.87
C THR A 6 6.55 -3.55 14.18
N ARG A 7 5.82 -4.46 14.87
CA ARG A 7 5.15 -4.18 16.17
C ARG A 7 6.06 -3.52 17.18
N HIS A 8 7.34 -3.87 17.18
CA HIS A 8 8.35 -3.30 18.06
C HIS A 8 8.50 -1.77 17.93
N ARG A 9 8.13 -1.17 16.79
CA ARG A 9 8.13 0.29 16.54
C ARG A 9 6.92 1.01 17.13
N PHE A 10 5.84 0.28 17.44
CA PHE A 10 4.55 0.85 17.84
C PHE A 10 4.16 0.48 19.28
N LYS A 11 5.13 0.15 20.14
CA LYS A 11 4.91 -0.24 21.54
C LYS A 11 4.07 0.78 22.32
N ASP A 12 4.41 2.06 22.20
CA ASP A 12 3.72 3.14 22.91
C ASP A 12 2.25 3.26 22.50
N PRO A 13 1.88 3.38 21.20
CA PRO A 13 0.48 3.34 20.77
C PRO A 13 -0.27 2.09 21.23
N ILE A 14 0.35 0.91 21.09
CA ILE A 14 -0.28 -0.36 21.48
C ILE A 14 -0.54 -0.38 23.00
N SER A 15 0.41 0.08 23.81
CA SER A 15 0.23 0.19 25.27
C SER A 15 -0.88 1.16 25.67
N LYS A 16 -1.23 2.11 24.80
CA LYS A 16 -2.33 3.06 24.95
C LYS A 16 -3.66 2.57 24.35
N GLY A 17 -3.72 1.33 23.87
CA GLY A 17 -4.95 0.70 23.36
C GLY A 17 -5.09 0.67 21.84
N ALA A 18 -4.07 1.05 21.07
CA ALA A 18 -4.10 0.86 19.62
C ALA A 18 -4.01 -0.64 19.27
N THR A 19 -4.88 -1.08 18.37
CA THR A 19 -4.83 -2.45 17.82
C THR A 19 -3.79 -2.51 16.69
N TYR A 20 -2.88 -3.49 16.76
CA TYR A 20 -1.95 -3.79 15.68
C TYR A 20 -2.25 -5.17 15.11
N LEU A 21 -2.38 -5.26 13.79
CA LEU A 21 -2.70 -6.50 13.08
C LEU A 21 -1.57 -6.82 12.09
N ILE A 22 -1.21 -8.10 12.00
CA ILE A 22 -0.38 -8.62 10.91
C ILE A 22 -1.33 -9.36 9.98
N ASP A 23 -1.63 -8.72 8.86
CA ASP A 23 -2.52 -9.27 7.84
C ASP A 23 -2.17 -8.62 6.49
N GLN A 24 -2.67 -9.18 5.39
CA GLN A 24 -2.36 -8.73 4.04
C GLN A 24 -3.61 -8.30 3.29
N LEU A 25 -3.61 -7.05 2.84
CA LEU A 25 -4.59 -6.54 1.89
C LEU A 25 -4.14 -6.85 0.46
N THR A 26 -5.01 -7.45 -0.34
CA THR A 26 -4.81 -7.73 -1.76
C THR A 26 -6.00 -7.21 -2.56
N ARG A 27 -5.85 -7.14 -3.89
CA ARG A 27 -6.94 -6.75 -4.78
C ARG A 27 -8.17 -7.66 -4.61
N GLU A 28 -7.95 -8.96 -4.43
CA GLU A 28 -9.00 -9.97 -4.37
C GLU A 28 -9.75 -9.97 -3.04
N ASN A 29 -9.09 -9.54 -1.95
CA ASN A 29 -9.67 -9.58 -0.61
C ASN A 29 -10.11 -8.22 -0.08
N MET A 30 -9.92 -7.13 -0.85
CA MET A 30 -10.03 -5.76 -0.35
C MET A 30 -11.36 -5.48 0.35
N ASP A 31 -12.46 -5.84 -0.29
CA ASP A 31 -13.80 -5.62 0.25
C ASP A 31 -14.04 -6.37 1.57
N GLN A 32 -13.77 -7.68 1.57
CA GLN A 32 -13.92 -8.51 2.75
C GLN A 32 -12.98 -8.08 3.87
N PHE A 33 -11.78 -7.61 3.54
CA PHE A 33 -10.78 -7.19 4.51
C PHE A 33 -11.18 -5.89 5.18
N LEU A 34 -11.44 -4.84 4.40
CA LEU A 34 -11.72 -3.50 4.92
C LEU A 34 -13.06 -3.47 5.67
N SER A 35 -14.07 -4.20 5.18
CA SER A 35 -15.38 -4.33 5.83
C SER A 35 -15.35 -4.97 7.23
N LYS A 36 -14.26 -5.66 7.61
CA LYS A 36 -14.09 -6.17 8.98
C LYS A 36 -13.82 -5.05 9.99
N TYR A 37 -13.27 -3.93 9.53
CA TYR A 37 -12.70 -2.89 10.40
C TYR A 37 -13.34 -1.51 10.20
N LEU A 38 -13.99 -1.28 9.06
CA LEU A 38 -14.53 0.02 8.68
C LEU A 38 -16.02 -0.08 8.35
N SER A 39 -16.76 0.96 8.73
CA SER A 39 -18.17 1.18 8.44
C SER A 39 -18.40 2.63 8.00
N ALA A 40 -19.58 2.92 7.46
CA ALA A 40 -19.92 4.27 7.01
C ALA A 40 -19.72 5.32 8.12
N GLY A 41 -19.00 6.41 7.80
CA GLY A 41 -18.62 7.47 8.73
C GLY A 41 -17.23 7.31 9.36
N ASP A 42 -16.58 6.15 9.22
CA ASP A 42 -15.21 5.95 9.69
C ASP A 42 -14.19 6.67 8.78
N PHE A 43 -12.96 6.82 9.30
CA PHE A 43 -11.85 7.45 8.60
C PHE A 43 -10.72 6.45 8.34
N LEU A 44 -10.37 6.25 7.07
CA LEU A 44 -9.24 5.45 6.62
C LEU A 44 -8.07 6.36 6.23
N LEU A 45 -6.98 6.28 7.01
CA LEU A 45 -5.70 6.90 6.70
C LEU A 45 -4.79 5.87 6.03
N ASP A 46 -4.58 6.00 4.73
CA ASP A 46 -3.69 5.12 3.98
C ASP A 46 -2.27 5.70 3.90
N LEU A 47 -1.33 4.97 4.52
CA LEU A 47 0.11 5.22 4.49
C LEU A 47 0.87 3.98 4.01
N ALA A 48 0.18 3.07 3.33
CA ALA A 48 0.76 1.87 2.77
C ALA A 48 1.34 2.14 1.38
N TRP A 49 1.92 1.08 0.80
CA TRP A 49 2.35 1.02 -0.58
C TRP A 49 1.74 -0.24 -1.19
N ASN A 50 1.71 -0.33 -2.52
CA ASN A 50 1.24 -1.51 -3.26
C ASN A 50 -0.28 -1.79 -3.19
N ILE A 51 -1.09 -0.75 -3.04
CA ILE A 51 -2.54 -0.76 -3.15
C ILE A 51 -2.90 0.18 -4.30
N ASP A 52 -3.84 -0.15 -5.19
CA ASP A 52 -4.23 0.81 -6.22
C ASP A 52 -5.10 1.94 -5.64
N ALA A 53 -4.68 3.18 -5.89
CA ALA A 53 -5.34 4.36 -5.34
C ALA A 53 -6.81 4.48 -5.79
N ASN A 54 -7.14 4.14 -7.05
CA ASN A 54 -8.51 4.24 -7.55
C ASN A 54 -9.41 3.17 -6.92
N ASP A 55 -8.89 1.95 -6.78
CA ASP A 55 -9.64 0.84 -6.19
C ASP A 55 -10.01 1.14 -4.73
N ILE A 56 -9.05 1.60 -3.91
CA ILE A 56 -9.31 1.87 -2.49
C ILE A 56 -10.14 3.15 -2.26
N ILE A 57 -9.93 4.20 -3.07
CA ILE A 57 -10.78 5.41 -3.03
C ILE A 57 -12.22 5.07 -3.44
N GLY A 58 -12.37 4.27 -4.49
CA GLY A 58 -13.67 3.79 -4.96
C GLY A 58 -14.38 2.98 -3.88
N TRP A 59 -13.68 2.02 -3.27
CA TRP A 59 -14.21 1.23 -2.16
C TRP A 59 -14.67 2.11 -1.00
N ALA A 60 -13.85 3.06 -0.57
CA ALA A 60 -14.16 3.94 0.54
C ALA A 60 -15.39 4.83 0.24
N HIS A 61 -15.46 5.38 -0.97
CA HIS A 61 -16.63 6.15 -1.42
C HIS A 61 -17.91 5.32 -1.37
N ASP A 62 -17.89 4.10 -1.90
CA ASP A 62 -19.05 3.23 -1.99
C ASP A 62 -19.53 2.74 -0.61
N HIS A 63 -18.64 2.68 0.37
CA HIS A 63 -18.94 2.30 1.77
C HIS A 63 -19.17 3.50 2.70
N GLY A 64 -19.14 4.74 2.18
CA GLY A 64 -19.32 5.95 2.98
C GLY A 64 -18.20 6.20 4.00
N VAL A 65 -16.99 5.71 3.72
CA VAL A 65 -15.77 5.90 4.53
C VAL A 65 -15.02 7.12 4.03
N ILE A 66 -14.54 7.95 4.95
CA ILE A 66 -13.70 9.11 4.61
C ILE A 66 -12.27 8.60 4.39
N TYR A 67 -11.69 8.92 3.24
CA TYR A 67 -10.37 8.44 2.84
C TYR A 67 -9.35 9.58 2.73
N LEU A 68 -8.13 9.34 3.20
CA LEU A 68 -6.97 10.21 2.98
C LEU A 68 -5.71 9.37 2.77
N ASN A 69 -4.88 9.76 1.80
CA ASN A 69 -3.57 9.17 1.59
C ASN A 69 -2.50 10.21 1.28
N THR A 70 -1.28 9.74 1.03
CA THR A 70 -0.12 10.61 0.73
C THR A 70 0.42 10.47 -0.70
N SER A 71 -0.09 9.54 -1.52
CA SER A 71 0.48 9.22 -2.84
C SER A 71 -0.54 8.59 -3.78
N LEU A 72 -0.15 8.34 -5.03
CA LEU A 72 -0.90 7.46 -5.93
C LEU A 72 -0.10 6.19 -6.13
N GLU A 73 -0.68 5.06 -5.75
CA GLU A 73 -0.06 3.75 -5.83
C GLU A 73 -0.82 2.83 -6.80
N LEU A 74 -0.14 1.74 -7.16
CA LEU A 74 -0.65 0.68 -8.03
C LEU A 74 -0.46 -0.66 -7.33
N TRP A 75 -1.32 -1.63 -7.62
CA TRP A 75 -1.10 -3.02 -7.21
C TRP A 75 0.17 -3.63 -7.80
N ASP A 76 0.51 -3.25 -9.04
CA ASP A 76 1.71 -3.65 -9.76
C ASP A 76 2.26 -2.44 -10.56
N PRO A 77 3.35 -1.81 -10.11
CA PRO A 77 3.93 -0.63 -10.77
C PRO A 77 4.65 -0.95 -12.09
N LEU A 78 4.94 -2.22 -12.38
CA LEU A 78 5.59 -2.62 -13.62
C LEU A 78 4.60 -3.00 -14.73
N MET A 79 3.33 -3.26 -14.38
CA MET A 79 2.29 -3.74 -15.31
C MET A 79 2.14 -2.86 -16.57
N SER A 80 2.23 -1.54 -16.43
CA SER A 80 2.09 -0.58 -17.54
C SER A 80 3.42 0.08 -17.96
N ARG A 81 4.54 -0.35 -17.37
CA ARG A 81 5.84 0.28 -17.60
C ARG A 81 6.38 -0.09 -18.98
N ASN A 82 6.66 0.93 -19.80
CA ASN A 82 7.29 0.75 -21.10
C ASN A 82 8.57 1.60 -21.22
N ASP A 83 9.74 0.95 -21.19
CA ASP A 83 11.02 1.62 -21.44
C ASP A 83 11.37 1.57 -22.93
N LEU A 84 11.04 2.65 -23.64
CA LEU A 84 11.29 2.79 -25.08
C LEU A 84 12.79 2.79 -25.45
N PHE A 85 13.69 2.97 -24.48
CA PHE A 85 15.14 3.01 -24.69
C PHE A 85 15.86 1.81 -24.07
N LYS A 86 15.12 0.74 -23.74
CA LYS A 86 15.69 -0.50 -23.21
C LYS A 86 16.82 -0.99 -24.14
N GLY A 87 18.02 -1.13 -23.59
CA GLY A 87 19.24 -1.52 -24.33
C GLY A 87 20.12 -0.37 -24.85
N TRP A 88 19.62 0.87 -24.84
CA TRP A 88 20.38 2.07 -25.27
C TRP A 88 20.74 3.00 -24.12
N ASN A 89 19.98 2.94 -23.03
CA ASN A 89 20.12 3.85 -21.88
C ASN A 89 21.05 3.33 -20.77
N GLY A 90 21.55 2.10 -20.88
CA GLY A 90 22.42 1.48 -19.87
C GLY A 90 21.77 1.26 -18.50
N ARG A 91 20.45 1.43 -18.37
CA ARG A 91 19.74 1.27 -17.09
C ARG A 91 19.57 -0.21 -16.76
N ILE A 92 19.93 -0.58 -15.53
CA ILE A 92 19.65 -1.90 -14.96
C ILE A 92 18.53 -1.69 -13.93
N TYR A 93 17.43 -2.40 -14.10
CA TYR A 93 16.32 -2.35 -13.17
C TYR A 93 16.31 -3.62 -12.32
N ASP A 94 16.10 -3.46 -11.02
CA ASP A 94 15.84 -4.58 -10.13
C ASP A 94 14.35 -4.94 -10.18
N GLU A 95 14.00 -5.98 -10.94
CA GLU A 95 12.60 -6.43 -11.03
C GLU A 95 12.08 -7.04 -9.72
N SER A 96 12.95 -7.35 -8.76
CA SER A 96 12.55 -7.81 -7.42
C SER A 96 12.19 -6.67 -6.45
N ASP A 97 12.52 -5.43 -6.82
CA ASP A 97 12.09 -4.18 -6.17
C ASP A 97 11.30 -3.33 -7.18
N PRO A 98 10.03 -3.67 -7.48
CA PRO A 98 9.23 -2.97 -8.49
C PRO A 98 9.15 -1.45 -8.31
N TRP A 99 9.21 -1.00 -7.05
CA TRP A 99 9.18 0.41 -6.67
C TRP A 99 10.57 1.08 -6.68
N GLN A 100 11.65 0.32 -6.88
CA GLN A 100 13.03 0.78 -6.93
C GLN A 100 13.45 1.57 -5.67
N PHE A 101 12.87 1.25 -4.51
CA PHE A 101 13.16 1.94 -3.25
C PHE A 101 14.65 1.90 -2.89
N SER A 102 15.32 0.81 -3.26
CA SER A 102 16.75 0.60 -3.00
C SER A 102 17.64 1.70 -3.59
N ASN A 103 17.21 2.36 -4.67
CA ASN A 103 17.97 3.45 -5.29
C ASN A 103 18.02 4.73 -4.43
N PHE A 104 17.14 4.86 -3.44
CA PHE A 104 17.03 6.04 -2.57
C PHE A 104 17.69 5.85 -1.20
N LEU A 105 18.22 4.65 -0.92
CA LEU A 105 18.78 4.29 0.40
C LEU A 105 20.32 4.35 0.45
N ALA A 106 20.94 5.05 -0.50
CA ALA A 106 22.40 5.25 -0.60
C ALA A 106 22.97 6.12 0.52
#